data_AF-A0A1F5V0K2-F1
#
_entry.id   AF-A0A1F5V0K2-F1
#
_cell.length_a   1.000
_cell.length_b   1.000
_cell.length_c   1.000
_cell.angle_alpha   90.00
_cell.angle_beta   90.00
_cell.angle_gamma   90.00
#
_symmetry.space_group_name_H-M   'P 1'
#
loop_
_entity.id
_entity.type
_entity.pdbx_description
1 polymer ?
#
loop_
_entity_poly.entity_id
_entity_poly.type
_entity_poly.pdbx_seq_one_letter_code
_entity_poly.pdbx_strand_id
1 'polypeptide(L)'
;MDKNRISYNGYIIEANTHQLETKKWTLDITIYKNYGNKVVAKPFYSNNTFENKEDAINNCYIFGSNIIDGKITKCSLSENKSIW
;
A
#
# COMPACT_ATOMS: atom_id res chain seq x y z
N MET A 1 -8.23 11.15 12.85
CA MET A 1 -8.02 10.25 11.70
C MET A 1 -6.54 10.00 11.59
N ASP A 2 -6.14 8.74 11.55
CA ASP A 2 -4.75 8.37 11.33
C ASP A 2 -4.40 8.66 9.86
N LYS A 3 -3.56 9.66 9.61
CA LYS A 3 -3.29 10.16 8.23
C LYS A 3 -2.71 9.09 7.32
N ASN A 4 -2.20 8.00 7.92
CA ASN A 4 -1.59 6.89 7.21
C ASN A 4 -2.58 5.74 6.96
N ARG A 5 -3.81 5.76 7.46
CA ARG A 5 -4.76 4.65 7.30
C ARG A 5 -6.04 5.08 6.62
N ILE A 6 -6.41 4.39 5.55
CA ILE A 6 -7.61 4.68 4.77
C ILE A 6 -8.41 3.39 4.57
N SER A 7 -9.72 3.47 4.81
CA SER A 7 -10.64 2.37 4.51
C SER A 7 -11.08 2.45 3.05
N TYR A 8 -11.00 1.33 2.32
CA TYR A 8 -11.41 1.24 0.92
C TYR A 8 -12.01 -0.13 0.61
N ASN A 9 -13.26 -0.18 0.13
CA ASN A 9 -13.95 -1.42 -0.25
C ASN A 9 -13.90 -2.55 0.81
N GLY A 10 -14.02 -2.16 2.09
CA GLY A 10 -13.92 -3.10 3.22
C GLY A 10 -12.51 -3.64 3.49
N TYR A 11 -11.49 -3.01 2.92
CA TYR A 11 -10.06 -3.17 3.28
C TYR A 11 -9.59 -1.95 4.04
N ILE A 12 -8.48 -2.09 4.77
CA ILE A 12 -7.73 -0.97 5.34
C ILE A 12 -6.39 -0.91 4.61
N ILE A 13 -6.05 0.25 4.07
CA ILE A 13 -4.77 0.53 3.44
C ILE A 13 -3.97 1.38 4.42
N GLU A 14 -2.79 0.92 4.82
CA GLU A 14 -1.87 1.64 5.70
C GLU A 14 -0.61 2.06 4.94
N ALA A 15 -0.29 3.35 4.95
CA ALA A 15 0.92 3.93 4.39
C ALA A 15 2.10 3.81 5.36
N ASN A 16 3.19 3.22 4.87
CA ASN A 16 4.48 3.18 5.52
C ASN A 16 5.46 3.97 4.64
N THR A 17 5.84 5.16 5.08
CA THR A 17 6.74 6.04 4.32
C THR A 17 8.13 6.05 4.94
N HIS A 18 9.14 5.91 4.09
CA HIS A 18 10.53 5.83 4.50
C HIS A 18 11.35 6.85 3.71
N GLN A 19 12.26 7.54 4.39
CA GLN A 19 13.22 8.41 3.71
C GLN A 19 14.44 7.59 3.31
N LEU A 20 14.84 7.70 2.05
CA LEU A 20 16.03 7.10 1.47
C LEU A 20 17.27 7.97 1.76
N GLU A 21 18.46 7.39 1.62
CA GLU A 21 19.75 8.12 1.75
C GLU A 21 19.84 9.32 0.77
N THR A 22 19.19 9.22 -0.38
CA THR A 22 19.07 10.28 -1.39
C THR A 22 18.18 11.45 -0.96
N LYS A 23 17.67 11.45 0.28
CA LYS A 23 16.67 12.36 0.85
C LYS A 23 15.28 12.28 0.23
N LYS A 24 15.09 11.43 -0.78
CA LYS A 24 13.78 11.10 -1.35
C LYS A 24 12.98 10.22 -0.41
N TRP A 25 11.67 10.22 -0.58
CA TRP A 25 10.74 9.39 0.16
C TRP A 25 10.27 8.22 -0.70
N THR A 26 10.07 7.06 -0.11
CA THR A 26 9.38 5.94 -0.74
C THR A 26 8.16 5.54 0.09
N LEU A 27 7.29 4.75 -0.53
CA LEU A 27 6.03 4.32 0.01
C LEU A 27 5.90 2.80 -0.11
N ASP A 28 5.70 2.18 1.04
CA ASP A 28 5.17 0.83 1.16
C ASP A 28 3.76 0.92 1.73
N ILE A 29 2.90 -0.02 1.35
CA ILE A 29 1.56 -0.10 1.91
C ILE A 29 1.30 -1.47 2.51
N THR A 30 0.56 -1.52 3.60
CA THR A 30 0.00 -2.75 4.13
C THR A 30 -1.50 -2.74 3.92
N ILE A 31 -2.03 -3.73 3.20
CA ILE A 31 -3.46 -3.89 3.01
C ILE A 31 -3.97 -4.95 3.98
N TYR A 32 -4.95 -4.58 4.78
CA TYR A 32 -5.63 -5.45 5.72
C TYR A 32 -7.04 -5.79 5.24
N LYS A 33 -7.41 -7.06 5.37
CA LYS A 33 -8.79 -7.53 5.20
C LYS A 33 -9.22 -8.29 6.44
N ASN A 34 -10.31 -7.87 7.05
CA ASN A 34 -10.94 -8.57 8.16
C ASN A 34 -12.03 -9.51 7.64
N TYR A 35 -11.95 -10.79 8.00
CA TYR A 35 -12.92 -11.84 7.69
C TYR A 35 -13.73 -12.27 8.94
N GLY A 36 -13.75 -11.43 9.98
CA GLY A 36 -14.44 -11.68 11.25
C GLY A 36 -13.60 -12.49 12.23
N ASN A 37 -13.16 -13.69 11.84
CA ASN A 37 -12.34 -14.57 12.68
C ASN A 37 -10.83 -14.45 12.42
N LYS A 38 -10.43 -13.75 11.37
CA LYS A 38 -9.03 -13.51 11.01
C LYS A 38 -8.88 -12.15 10.34
N VAL A 39 -7.74 -11.52 10.60
CA VAL A 39 -7.26 -10.37 9.83
C VAL A 39 -6.10 -10.85 8.99
N VAL A 40 -6.18 -10.66 7.67
CA VAL A 40 -5.04 -10.91 6.80
C VAL A 40 -4.43 -9.58 6.42
N ALA A 41 -3.11 -9.48 6.60
CA ALA A 41 -2.31 -8.31 6.25
C ALA A 41 -1.34 -8.71 5.14
N LYS A 42 -1.23 -7.89 4.08
CA LYS A 42 -0.27 -8.12 3.02
C LYS A 42 0.47 -6.82 2.67
N PRO A 43 1.82 -6.82 2.75
CA PRO A 43 2.61 -5.68 2.33
C PRO A 43 2.72 -5.62 0.81
N PHE A 44 2.78 -4.40 0.28
CA PHE A 44 3.06 -4.10 -1.12
C PHE A 44 4.04 -2.95 -1.20
N TYR A 45 5.05 -3.11 -2.05
CA TYR A 45 6.15 -2.17 -2.19
C TYR A 45 5.99 -1.42 -3.51
N SER A 46 6.16 -0.09 -3.46
CA SER A 46 6.23 0.73 -4.66
C SER A 46 7.68 1.07 -4.97
N ASN A 47 8.09 0.94 -6.23
CA ASN A 47 9.39 1.45 -6.67
C ASN A 47 9.40 2.97 -6.89
N ASN A 48 8.30 3.65 -6.58
CA ASN A 48 8.19 5.09 -6.71
C ASN A 48 8.97 5.81 -5.61
N THR A 49 9.57 6.93 -5.98
CA THR A 49 10.21 7.86 -5.06
C THR A 49 9.57 9.24 -5.18
N PHE A 50 9.43 9.92 -4.05
CA PHE A 50 8.76 11.22 -3.91
C PHE A 50 9.73 12.23 -3.31
N GLU A 51 9.55 13.51 -3.64
CA GLU A 51 10.39 14.59 -3.10
C GLU A 51 10.03 14.92 -1.64
N ASN A 52 8.80 14.61 -1.21
CA ASN A 52 8.34 14.84 0.15
C ASN A 52 7.45 13.69 0.66
N LYS A 53 7.29 13.63 1.98
CA LYS A 53 6.50 12.61 2.67
C LYS A 53 5.00 12.69 2.35
N GLU A 54 4.48 13.91 2.14
CA GLU A 54 3.05 14.14 1.92
C GLU A 54 2.60 13.56 0.58
N ASP A 55 3.39 13.74 -0.48
CA ASP A 55 3.18 13.14 -1.79
C ASP A 55 3.21 11.61 -1.72
N ALA A 56 4.13 11.04 -0.93
CA ALA A 56 4.18 9.61 -0.67
C ALA A 56 2.89 9.11 0.01
N ILE A 57 2.39 9.81 1.03
CA ILE A 57 1.12 9.47 1.70
C ILE A 57 -0.07 9.60 0.76
N ASN A 58 -0.15 10.68 -0.02
CA ASN A 58 -1.24 10.90 -0.98
C ASN A 58 -1.30 9.80 -2.05
N ASN A 59 -0.14 9.27 -2.44
CA ASN A 59 -0.06 8.17 -3.40
C ASN A 59 -0.49 6.81 -2.81
N CYS A 60 -0.56 6.66 -1.48
CA CYS A 60 -1.02 5.42 -0.83
C CYS A 60 -2.43 5.02 -1.27
N TYR A 61 -3.34 5.99 -1.32
CA TYR A 61 -4.72 5.71 -1.72
C TYR A 61 -4.81 5.21 -3.17
N ILE A 62 -4.10 5.86 -4.09
CA ILE A 62 -4.10 5.50 -5.51
C ILE A 62 -3.46 4.13 -5.71
N PHE A 63 -2.31 3.90 -5.06
CA PHE A 63 -1.60 2.64 -5.17
C PHE A 63 -2.40 1.47 -4.57
N GLY A 64 -2.93 1.63 -3.36
CA GLY A 64 -3.70 0.59 -2.68
C GLY A 64 -5.05 0.30 -3.33
N SER A 65 -5.77 1.33 -3.80
CA SER A 65 -7.04 1.13 -4.53
C SER A 65 -6.81 0.39 -5.84
N ASN A 66 -5.76 0.72 -6.60
CA ASN A 66 -5.41 0.00 -7.82
C ASN A 66 -5.00 -1.46 -7.58
N ILE A 67 -4.39 -1.79 -6.44
CA ILE A 67 -4.10 -3.18 -6.04
C ILE A 67 -5.40 -3.93 -5.72
N ILE A 68 -6.30 -3.33 -4.94
CA ILE A 68 -7.58 -3.92 -4.55
C ILE A 68 -8.48 -4.12 -5.78
N ASP A 69 -8.48 -3.17 -6.71
CA ASP A 69 -9.24 -3.22 -7.96
C ASP A 69 -8.61 -4.20 -8.99
N GLY A 70 -7.46 -4.80 -8.70
CA GLY A 70 -6.74 -5.70 -9.62
C GLY A 70 -6.12 -5.00 -10.83
N LYS A 71 -6.03 -3.66 -10.83
CA LYS A 71 -5.46 -2.85 -11.92
C LYS A 71 -3.93 -2.91 -11.96
N ILE A 72 -3.28 -3.19 -10.83
CA ILE A 72 -1.84 -3.46 -10.74
C ILE A 72 -1.62 -4.97 -10.71
N THR A 73 -1.36 -5.55 -11.89
CA THR A 73 -1.07 -6.99 -12.08
C THR A 73 0.42 -7.33 -11.93
N LYS A 74 1.31 -6.33 -11.87
CA LYS A 74 2.77 -6.47 -11.81
C LYS A 74 3.44 -5.45 -10.88
N CYS A 75 3.08 -5.44 -9.60
CA CYS A 75 4.11 -5.17 -8.60
C CYS A 75 4.76 -6.51 -8.30
N SER A 76 6.09 -6.55 -8.31
CA SER A 76 6.94 -7.74 -8.18
C SER A 76 6.64 -8.53 -6.90
N LEU A 77 5.52 -9.24 -6.89
CA LEU A 77 5.28 -10.35 -6.01
C LEU A 77 6.20 -11.44 -6.54
N SER A 78 7.28 -11.69 -5.82
CA SER A 78 7.95 -12.98 -5.88
C SER A 78 6.87 -14.06 -5.66
N GLU A 79 6.44 -14.63 -6.77
CA GLU A 79 5.67 -15.85 -6.97
C GLU A 79 4.75 -16.32 -5.83
N ASN A 80 3.43 -16.11 -5.97
CA ASN A 80 2.49 -17.23 -6.16
C ASN A 80 1.04 -16.76 -6.28
N LYS A 81 0.29 -17.54 -7.06
CA LYS A 81 -1.13 -17.40 -7.39
C LYS A 81 -2.03 -17.33 -6.15
N SER A 82 -2.76 -16.22 -6.01
CA SER A 82 -4.19 -16.11 -5.69
C SER A 82 -4.45 -14.67 -5.29
N ILE A 83 -5.24 -13.99 -6.12
CA ILE A 83 -5.77 -12.67 -5.81
C ILE A 83 -7.02 -12.96 -4.97
N TRP A 84 -6.82 -13.01 -3.65
CA TRP A 84 -7.80 -12.95 -2.56
C TRP A 84 -9.22 -13.50 -2.76
#